data_AF-A0A2N2VN45-F1
#
_entry.id   AF-A0A2N2VN45-F1
#
_cell.length_a   1.000
_cell.length_b   1.000
_cell.length_c   1.000
_cell.angle_alpha   90.00
_cell.angle_beta   90.00
_cell.angle_gamma   90.00
#
_symmetry.space_group_name_H-M   'P 1'
#
loop_
_entity.id
_entity.type
_entity.pdbx_description
1 polymer ?
#
loop_
_entity_poly.entity_id
_entity_poly.type
_entity_poly.pdbx_seq_one_letter_code
_entity_poly.pdbx_strand_id
1 'polypeptide(L)' 'MSNGCDNPDDEIMCSCSGTRRGQIRAYFLQGLDADAISRKTGALSGCGGCEWDIGEYLQALAAEAAAGKPAA' A
#
# COMPACT_ATOMS: atom_id res chain seq x y z
N MET A 1 11.40 -18.58 -20.84
CA MET A 1 12.00 -17.37 -20.23
C MET A 1 11.66 -17.43 -18.75
N SER A 2 12.64 -17.70 -17.90
CA SER A 2 12.44 -17.86 -16.46
C SER A 2 13.21 -16.74 -15.76
N ASN A 3 12.51 -15.73 -15.23
CA ASN A 3 13.06 -14.61 -14.44
C ASN A 3 11.88 -13.76 -13.97
N GLY A 4 11.61 -13.48 -12.70
CA GLY A 4 12.18 -13.87 -11.43
C GLY A 4 11.09 -13.68 -10.35
N CYS A 5 11.38 -14.08 -9.12
CA CYS A 5 10.79 -13.57 -7.88
C CYS A 5 9.68 -12.50 -8.04
N ASP A 6 8.43 -12.95 -8.22
CA ASP A 6 7.23 -12.09 -8.16
C ASP A 6 7.09 -11.62 -6.71
N ASN A 7 7.63 -10.45 -6.41
CA ASN A 7 7.46 -9.83 -5.12
C ASN A 7 6.09 -9.14 -5.15
N PRO A 8 5.13 -9.49 -4.28
CA PRO A 8 3.82 -8.87 -4.28
C PRO A 8 3.89 -7.35 -4.08
N ASP A 9 4.99 -6.84 -3.53
CA ASP A 9 5.28 -5.41 -3.40
C ASP A 9 5.44 -4.66 -4.75
N ASP A 10 5.77 -5.35 -5.86
CA ASP A 10 5.90 -4.72 -7.20
C ASP A 10 4.55 -4.55 -7.93
N GLU A 11 3.48 -5.15 -7.40
CA GLU A 11 2.12 -5.04 -7.91
C GLU A 11 1.66 -3.58 -7.95
N ILE A 12 1.25 -3.10 -9.12
CA ILE A 12 0.67 -1.76 -9.29
C ILE A 12 -0.78 -1.80 -8.81
N MET A 13 -1.04 -1.19 -7.65
CA MET A 13 -2.40 -1.09 -7.10
C MET A 13 -3.17 0.12 -7.65
N CYS A 14 -2.48 1.17 -8.08
CA CYS A 14 -3.12 2.35 -8.65
C CYS A 14 -2.50 2.75 -9.98
N SER A 15 -3.14 2.39 -11.10
CA SER A 15 -2.65 2.65 -12.45
C SER A 15 -2.56 4.14 -12.81
N CYS A 16 -3.39 4.99 -12.18
CA CYS A 16 -3.40 6.44 -12.44
C CYS A 16 -2.14 7.13 -11.90
N SER A 17 -1.61 6.67 -10.77
CA SER A 17 -0.43 7.26 -10.11
C SER A 17 0.82 6.38 -10.22
N GLY A 18 0.66 5.13 -10.66
CA GLY A 18 1.72 4.12 -10.66
C GLY A 18 2.05 3.59 -9.26
N THR A 19 1.16 3.76 -8.29
CA THR A 19 1.41 3.38 -6.89
C THR A 19 1.46 1.86 -6.76
N ARG A 20 2.56 1.37 -6.19
CA ARG A 20 2.76 -0.06 -5.94
C ARG A 20 2.35 -0.47 -4.54
N ARG A 21 1.97 -1.73 -4.38
CA ARG A 21 1.63 -2.36 -3.11
C ARG A 21 2.73 -2.18 -2.06
N GLY A 22 3.99 -2.32 -2.49
CA GLY A 22 5.13 -2.17 -1.60
C GLY A 22 5.37 -0.75 -1.13
N GLN A 23 5.03 0.25 -1.94
CA GLN A 23 5.11 1.64 -1.49
C GLN A 23 4.12 1.91 -0.37
N ILE A 24 2.87 1.44 -0.51
CA ILE A 24 1.83 1.61 0.51
C ILE A 24 2.27 0.94 1.82
N ARG A 25 2.77 -0.30 1.74
CA ARG A 25 3.30 -1.03 2.91
C ARG A 25 4.47 -0.31 3.56
N ALA A 26 5.43 0.16 2.78
CA ALA A 26 6.59 0.88 3.30
C ALA A 26 6.19 2.17 4.01
N TYR A 27 5.19 2.90 3.51
CA TYR A 27 4.68 4.10 4.19
C TYR A 27 3.90 3.76 5.45
N PHE A 28 3.07 2.71 5.42
CA PHE A 28 2.35 2.25 6.61
C PHE A 28 3.32 1.84 7.73
N LEU A 29 4.40 1.11 7.39
CA LEU A 29 5.46 0.74 8.34
C LEU A 29 6.26 1.93 8.87
N GLN A 30 6.31 3.04 8.13
CA GLN A 30 6.86 4.32 8.61
C GLN A 30 5.90 5.06 9.55
N GLY A 31 4.70 4.54 9.81
CA GLY A 31 3.68 5.16 10.64
C GLY A 31 2.84 6.20 9.91
N LEU A 32 2.77 6.15 8.57
CA LEU A 32 1.88 7.02 7.79
C LEU A 32 0.49 6.39 7.70
N ASP A 33 -0.53 7.21 7.98
CA ASP A 33 -1.93 6.85 7.76
C ASP A 33 -2.35 6.94 6.28
N ALA A 34 -3.53 6.40 5.97
CA ALA A 34 -4.11 6.38 4.63
C ALA A 34 -4.12 7.77 3.94
N ASP A 35 -4.45 8.84 4.67
CA ASP A 35 -4.44 10.22 4.14
C ASP A 35 -3.01 10.65 3.77
N ALA A 36 -2.02 10.39 4.63
CA ALA A 36 -0.63 10.74 4.36
C ALA A 36 -0.07 9.94 3.17
N ILE A 37 -0.42 8.66 3.07
CA ILE A 37 -0.07 7.80 1.94
C ILE A 37 -0.72 8.34 0.65
N SER A 38 -1.98 8.77 0.72
CA SER A 38 -2.67 9.36 -0.41
C SER A 38 -1.95 10.61 -0.92
N ARG A 39 -1.60 11.53 -0.03
CA ARG A 39 -0.89 12.77 -0.40
C ARG A 39 0.51 12.52 -0.95
N LYS A 40 1.20 11.50 -0.44
CA LYS A 40 2.56 11.12 -0.86
C LYS A 40 2.58 10.44 -2.23
N THR A 41 1.61 9.56 -2.47
CA THR A 41 1.59 8.71 -3.67
C THR A 41 0.67 9.24 -4.77
N GLY A 42 -0.26 10.13 -4.43
CA GLY A 42 -1.34 10.54 -5.32
C GLY A 42 -2.43 9.47 -5.51
N ALA A 43 -2.24 8.25 -4.98
CA ALA A 43 -3.31 7.26 -4.94
C ALA A 43 -4.43 7.77 -4.02
N LEU A 44 -5.68 7.38 -4.26
CA LEU A 44 -6.88 7.84 -3.51
C LEU A 44 -7.29 9.31 -3.72
N SER A 45 -6.38 10.18 -4.19
CA SER A 45 -6.69 11.60 -4.45
C SER A 45 -7.07 11.89 -5.92
N GLY A 46 -6.90 10.90 -6.80
CA GLY A 46 -7.12 11.03 -8.24
C GLY A 46 -8.41 10.39 -8.72
N CYS A 47 -8.27 9.39 -9.59
CA CYS A 47 -9.37 8.73 -10.31
C CYS A 47 -10.30 7.85 -9.45
N GLY A 48 -10.03 7.67 -8.15
CA GLY A 48 -10.83 6.85 -7.22
C GLY A 48 -10.79 5.33 -7.44
N GLY A 49 -10.36 4.85 -8.61
CA GLY A 49 -10.45 3.41 -8.93
C GLY A 49 -9.67 2.46 -8.02
N CYS A 50 -8.64 2.96 -7.32
CA CYS A 50 -7.81 2.17 -6.41
C CYS A 50 -8.19 2.33 -4.92
N GLU A 51 -9.29 3.02 -4.62
CA GLU A 51 -9.65 3.38 -3.23
C GLU A 51 -10.04 2.20 -2.36
N TRP A 52 -10.82 1.29 -2.92
CA TRP A 52 -11.27 0.08 -2.25
C TRP A 52 -10.10 -0.88 -2.02
N ASP A 53 -9.29 -1.15 -3.06
CA ASP A 53 -8.11 -2.01 -3.00
C ASP A 53 -7.09 -1.56 -1.96
N ILE A 54 -6.74 -0.27 -1.96
CA ILE A 54 -5.76 0.28 -1.01
C ILE A 54 -6.36 0.34 0.40
N GLY A 55 -7.64 0.67 0.54
CA GLY A 55 -8.33 0.70 1.82
C GLY A 55 -8.37 -0.68 2.50
N GLU A 56 -8.74 -1.72 1.75
CA GLU A 56 -8.69 -3.11 2.19
C GLU A 56 -7.27 -3.52 2.57
N TYR A 57 -6.29 -3.18 1.73
CA TYR A 57 -4.90 -3.54 2.00
C TYR A 57 -4.34 -2.85 3.26
N LEU A 58 -4.66 -1.58 3.49
CA LEU A 58 -4.27 -0.86 4.69
C LEU A 58 -4.95 -1.43 5.94
N GLN A 59 -6.21 -1.82 5.86
CA GLN A 59 -6.89 -2.51 6.96
C GLN A 59 -6.24 -3.86 7.26
N ALA A 60 -5.90 -4.64 6.22
CA ALA A 60 -5.17 -5.89 6.40
C ALA A 60 -3.81 -5.66 7.07
N LEU A 61 -3.04 -4.66 6.63
CA LEU A 61 -1.76 -4.30 7.25
C LEU A 61 -1.92 -3.85 8.70
N ALA A 62 -2.97 -3.10 9.03
CA ALA A 62 -3.27 -2.68 10.39
C ALA A 62 -3.67 -3.88 11.27
N ALA A 63 -4.48 -4.80 10.74
CA ALA A 63 -4.83 -6.03 11.42
C ALA A 63 -3.61 -6.93 11.64
N GLU A 64 -2.72 -7.07 10.65
CA GLU A 64 -1.47 -7.81 10.74
C GLU A 64 -0.51 -7.17 11.76
N ALA A 65 -0.38 -5.84 11.76
CA ALA A 65 0.42 -5.10 12.72
C ALA A 65 -0.14 -5.23 14.16
N ALA A 66 -1.47 -5.24 14.31
CA ALA A 66 -2.14 -5.48 15.58
C ALA A 66 -2.02 -6.94 16.04
N ALA A 67 -2.05 -7.90 15.11
CA ALA A 67 -1.88 -9.33 15.38
C ALA A 67 -0.43 -9.74 15.64
N GLY A 68 0.55 -8.96 15.16
CA GLY A 68 1.95 -9.38 15.10
C GLY A 68 3.04 -8.47 15.67
N LYS A 69 2.75 -7.26 16.19
CA LYS A 69 3.70 -6.25 16.77
C LYS A 69 5.23 -6.50 16.59
N PRO A 70 5.96 -5.45 16.18
CA PRO A 70 6.49 -4.65 17.27
C PRO A 70 6.16 -3.16 17.11
N ALA A 71 5.50 -2.62 18.13
CA ALA A 71 5.76 -1.25 18.51
C ALA A 71 7.10 -1.25 19.23
N ALA A 72 8.02 -0.42 18.74
CA ALA A 72 9.13 0.14 19.50
C ALA A 72 9.53 1.44 18.80
#